data_AF-A0A970NDC2-F1
#
_entry.id   AF-A0A970NDC2-F1
#
_cell.length_a   1.000
_cell.length_b   1.000
_cell.length_c   1.000
_cell.angle_alpha   90.00
_cell.angle_beta   90.00
_cell.angle_gamma   90.00
#
_symmetry.space_group_name_H-M   'P 1'
#
loop_
_entity.id
_entity.type
_entity.pdbx_description
1 polymer ?
#
loop_
_entity_poly.entity_id
_entity_poly.type
_entity_poly.pdbx_seq_one_letter_code
_entity_poly.pdbx_strand_id
1 'polypeptide(L)'
;MRLEEHPILKFDRGPRVTIYFEGKPIVAYEGETVAAALHAAGVYHLSDSQEQHRPRGFFCAIGQCSSCMMVVDGMPNVKTCIVKVKDGMSVQVQRGKGDLGWSIEK
;
A
#
# COMPACT_ATOMS: atom_id res chain seq x y z
N MET A 1 3.08 -2.00 -12.15
CA MET A 1 3.93 -2.58 -13.21
C MET A 1 5.26 -3.02 -12.61
N ARG A 2 5.70 -4.23 -12.92
CA ARG A 2 6.99 -4.79 -12.51
C ARG A 2 7.87 -4.86 -13.76
N LEU A 3 9.14 -4.47 -13.63
CA LEU A 3 10.12 -4.73 -14.67
C LEU A 3 10.57 -6.18 -14.55
N GLU A 4 10.41 -6.95 -15.62
CA GLU A 4 10.86 -8.35 -15.66
C GLU A 4 12.31 -8.44 -16.15
N GLU A 5 12.70 -7.57 -17.09
CA GLU A 5 14.03 -7.56 -17.70
C GLU A 5 14.58 -6.14 -17.80
N HIS A 6 15.89 -5.98 -17.64
CA HIS A 6 16.59 -4.71 -17.84
C HIS A 6 18.03 -4.96 -18.33
N PRO A 7 18.56 -4.21 -19.32
CA PRO A 7 19.89 -4.49 -19.91
C PRO A 7 21.08 -4.39 -18.95
N ILE A 8 20.90 -3.67 -17.83
CA ILE A 8 21.98 -3.38 -16.86
C ILE A 8 21.67 -3.96 -15.46
N LEU A 9 20.38 -4.03 -15.09
CA LEU A 9 19.99 -4.34 -13.71
C LEU A 9 19.58 -5.80 -13.61
N LYS A 10 20.06 -6.49 -12.57
CA LYS A 10 19.56 -7.80 -12.18
C LYS A 10 18.56 -7.60 -11.05
N PHE A 11 17.40 -8.23 -11.17
CA PHE A 11 16.37 -8.19 -10.14
C PHE A 11 16.38 -9.49 -9.36
N ASP A 12 16.80 -9.44 -8.11
CA ASP A 12 16.56 -10.53 -7.16
C ASP A 12 15.26 -10.22 -6.42
N ARG A 13 14.18 -10.92 -6.80
CA ARG A 13 12.88 -10.78 -6.14
C ARG A 13 12.87 -11.74 -4.96
N GLY A 14 12.49 -11.24 -3.79
CA GLY A 14 12.24 -12.07 -2.62
C GLY A 14 11.13 -13.11 -2.88
N PRO A 15 10.84 -13.99 -1.91
CA PRO A 15 9.79 -15.00 -2.03
C PRO A 15 8.46 -14.42 -2.52
N ARG A 16 7.79 -15.15 -3.42
CA ARG A 16 6.43 -14.84 -3.85
C ARG A 16 5.47 -15.14 -2.70
N VAL A 17 4.65 -14.16 -2.36
CA VAL A 17 3.69 -14.20 -1.24
C VAL A 17 2.32 -13.69 -1.66
N THR A 18 1.32 -13.92 -0.82
CA THR A 18 -0.05 -13.47 -1.05
C THR A 18 -0.43 -12.43 -0.01
N ILE A 19 -0.90 -11.27 -0.46
CA ILE A 19 -1.54 -10.27 0.40
C ILE A 19 -2.98 -10.06 -0.07
N TYR A 20 -3.82 -9.46 0.76
CA TYR A 20 -5.24 -9.29 0.51
C TYR A 20 -5.58 -7.82 0.37
N PHE A 21 -6.02 -7.38 -0.81
CA PHE A 21 -6.54 -6.04 -1.03
C PHE A 21 -8.07 -6.08 -1.07
N GLU A 22 -8.74 -5.39 -0.15
CA GLU A 22 -10.20 -5.42 -0.02
C GLU A 22 -10.74 -6.87 0.08
N GLY A 23 -10.03 -7.72 0.81
CA GLY A 23 -10.33 -9.16 0.95
C GLY A 23 -9.99 -10.02 -0.27
N LYS A 24 -9.55 -9.43 -1.40
CA LYS A 24 -9.17 -10.17 -2.61
C LYS A 24 -7.67 -10.50 -2.60
N PRO A 25 -7.28 -11.76 -2.86
CA PRO A 25 -5.88 -12.13 -2.90
C PRO A 25 -5.17 -11.46 -4.09
N ILE A 26 -3.98 -10.91 -3.84
CA ILE A 26 -3.08 -10.38 -4.87
C ILE A 26 -1.67 -10.92 -4.65
N VAL A 27 -0.97 -11.09 -5.77
CA VAL A 27 0.41 -11.61 -5.78
C VAL A 27 1.40 -10.49 -5.47
N ALA A 28 2.24 -10.72 -4.49
CA ALA A 28 3.32 -9.83 -4.09
C ALA A 28 4.65 -10.58 -3.90
N TYR A 29 5.71 -9.84 -3.66
CA TYR A 29 7.03 -10.38 -3.33
C TYR A 29 7.51 -9.75 -2.02
N GLU A 30 8.05 -10.57 -1.12
CA GLU A 30 8.65 -10.03 0.10
C GLU A 30 9.79 -9.06 -0.23
N GLY A 31 9.88 -7.99 0.57
CA GLY A 31 10.89 -6.94 0.39
C GLY A 31 10.49 -5.84 -0.62
N GLU A 32 9.48 -6.04 -1.46
CA GLU A 32 8.86 -4.94 -2.22
C GLU A 32 7.92 -4.12 -1.31
N THR A 33 7.56 -2.90 -1.71
CA THR A 33 6.65 -2.07 -0.91
C THR A 33 5.20 -2.40 -1.21
N VAL A 34 4.31 -2.23 -0.23
CA VAL A 34 2.88 -2.51 -0.40
C VAL A 34 2.30 -1.71 -1.57
N ALA A 35 2.66 -0.43 -1.71
CA ALA A 35 2.23 0.39 -2.84
C ALA A 35 2.74 -0.15 -4.19
N ALA A 36 3.98 -0.66 -4.26
CA ALA A 36 4.51 -1.25 -5.49
C ALA A 36 3.78 -2.54 -5.86
N ALA A 37 3.47 -3.39 -4.87
CA ALA A 37 2.70 -4.62 -5.07
C ALA A 37 1.28 -4.31 -5.57
N LEU A 38 0.58 -3.35 -4.96
CA LEU A 38 -0.74 -2.88 -5.39
C LEU A 38 -0.70 -2.33 -6.82
N HIS A 39 0.29 -1.48 -7.13
CA HIS A 39 0.47 -0.93 -8.47
C HIS A 39 0.80 -2.00 -9.51
N ALA A 40 1.46 -3.10 -9.12
CA ALA A 40 1.70 -4.26 -9.98
C ALA A 40 0.43 -5.10 -10.20
N ALA A 41 -0.48 -5.12 -9.23
CA ALA A 41 -1.80 -5.75 -9.33
C ALA A 41 -2.86 -4.86 -10.05
N GLY A 42 -2.48 -3.69 -10.57
CA GLY A 42 -3.39 -2.77 -11.26
C GLY A 42 -4.22 -1.88 -10.33
N VAL A 43 -3.86 -1.80 -9.05
CA VAL A 43 -4.51 -0.91 -8.08
C VAL A 43 -3.80 0.44 -8.07
N TYR A 44 -4.45 1.45 -8.66
CA TYR A 44 -3.90 2.81 -8.78
C TYR A 44 -4.52 3.80 -7.79
N HIS A 45 -5.75 3.53 -7.36
CA HIS A 45 -6.44 4.28 -6.31
C HIS A 45 -6.06 3.71 -4.96
N LEU A 46 -5.35 4.51 -4.15
CA LEU A 46 -4.83 4.11 -2.85
C LEU A 46 -5.58 4.79 -1.70
N SER A 47 -5.99 6.04 -1.88
CA SER A 47 -6.74 6.79 -0.87
C SER A 47 -7.54 7.93 -1.50
N ASP A 48 -8.31 8.65 -0.68
CA ASP A 48 -9.03 9.85 -1.10
C ASP A 48 -8.48 11.08 -0.36
N SER A 49 -8.51 12.25 -1.00
CA SER A 49 -8.20 13.51 -0.32
C SER A 49 -9.24 13.81 0.76
N GLN A 50 -8.81 14.24 1.94
CA GLN A 50 -9.69 14.41 3.09
C GLN A 50 -10.87 15.37 2.86
N GLU A 51 -10.61 16.52 2.22
CA GLU A 51 -11.63 17.57 2.05
C GLU A 51 -12.49 17.35 0.80
N GLN A 52 -11.83 17.07 -0.33
CA GLN A 52 -12.48 17.10 -1.65
C GLN A 52 -12.82 15.70 -2.17
N HIS A 53 -12.55 14.65 -1.39
CA HIS A 53 -12.77 13.24 -1.74
C HIS A 53 -12.25 12.84 -3.13
N ARG A 54 -11.16 13.46 -3.59
CA ARG A 54 -10.54 13.16 -4.88
C ARG A 54 -9.65 11.92 -4.75
N PRO A 55 -9.68 11.01 -5.72
CA PRO A 55 -8.83 9.83 -5.70
C PRO A 55 -7.35 10.23 -5.71
N ARG A 56 -6.57 9.55 -4.88
CA ARG A 56 -5.12 9.67 -4.73
C ARG A 56 -4.47 8.32 -5.02
N GLY A 57 -3.24 8.40 -5.51
CA GLY A 57 -2.49 7.23 -5.94
C GLY A 57 -1.01 7.37 -5.64
N PHE A 58 -0.24 6.51 -6.30
CA PHE A 58 1.20 6.43 -6.11
C PHE A 58 1.90 7.66 -6.70
N PHE A 59 2.40 8.56 -5.83
CA PHE A 59 3.00 9.84 -6.24
C PHE A 59 4.48 9.95 -5.86
N CYS A 60 4.81 10.18 -4.59
CA CYS A 60 6.19 10.48 -4.19
C CYS A 60 7.10 9.24 -4.02
N ALA A 61 6.52 8.07 -3.75
CA ALA A 61 7.23 6.83 -3.42
C ALA A 61 8.27 6.89 -2.26
N ILE A 62 8.31 7.97 -1.47
CA ILE A 62 9.29 8.21 -0.39
C ILE A 62 8.66 8.51 0.98
N GLY A 63 7.34 8.35 1.11
CA GLY A 63 6.63 8.57 2.38
C GLY A 63 6.28 10.02 2.72
N GLN A 64 6.41 10.98 1.79
CA GLN A 64 6.19 12.41 2.08
C GLN A 64 4.78 12.94 1.74
N CYS A 65 4.19 12.52 0.61
CA CYS A 65 2.99 13.17 0.05
C CYS A 65 1.63 12.76 0.66
N SER A 66 1.62 11.79 1.58
CA SER A 66 0.41 11.22 2.21
C SER A 66 -0.66 10.64 1.25
N SER A 67 -0.40 10.55 -0.05
CA SER A 67 -1.34 10.04 -1.06
C SER A 67 -1.48 8.52 -1.10
N CYS A 68 -0.73 7.81 -0.25
CA CYS A 68 -0.69 6.34 -0.17
C CYS A 68 -1.07 5.82 1.24
N MET A 69 -1.76 6.65 2.02
CA MET A 69 -2.22 6.26 3.36
C MET A 69 -3.39 5.29 3.25
N MET A 70 -3.23 4.09 3.80
CA MET A 70 -4.20 3.02 3.77
C MET A 70 -4.34 2.39 5.16
N VAL A 71 -5.33 1.52 5.32
CA VAL A 71 -5.40 0.62 6.48
C VAL A 71 -4.60 -0.64 6.13
N VAL A 72 -3.59 -0.96 6.93
CA VAL A 72 -2.76 -2.17 6.77
C VAL A 72 -2.77 -2.94 8.07
N ASP A 73 -3.23 -4.20 8.03
CA ASP A 73 -3.37 -5.07 9.20
C ASP A 73 -4.14 -4.41 10.35
N GLY A 74 -5.21 -3.69 10.00
CA GLY A 74 -6.04 -2.95 10.95
C GLY A 74 -5.47 -1.61 11.42
N MET A 75 -4.21 -1.29 11.10
CA MET A 75 -3.61 0.00 11.45
C MET A 75 -3.95 1.07 10.41
N PRO A 76 -4.57 2.21 10.79
CA PRO A 76 -4.84 3.30 9.86
C PRO A 76 -3.60 4.15 9.57
N ASN A 77 -3.71 5.04 8.58
CA ASN A 77 -2.72 6.05 8.20
C ASN A 77 -1.34 5.46 7.83
N VAL A 78 -1.32 4.19 7.40
CA VAL A 78 -0.08 3.51 7.02
C VAL A 78 0.37 3.96 5.64
N LYS A 79 1.62 4.45 5.55
CA LYS A 79 2.24 4.87 4.30
C LYS A 79 2.72 3.65 3.50
N THR A 80 1.87 3.12 2.64
CA THR A 80 2.14 1.87 1.89
C THR A 80 3.35 1.94 0.96
N CYS A 81 3.80 3.15 0.59
CA CYS A 81 5.00 3.32 -0.25
C CYS A 81 6.34 3.03 0.45
N ILE A 82 6.37 2.92 1.78
CA ILE A 82 7.58 2.61 2.54
C ILE A 82 7.45 1.34 3.39
N VAL A 83 6.23 0.83 3.58
CA VAL A 83 5.98 -0.44 4.25
C VAL A 83 6.29 -1.59 3.31
N LYS A 84 7.05 -2.57 3.83
CA LYS A 84 7.44 -3.78 3.11
C LYS A 84 6.35 -4.83 3.21
N VAL A 85 6.12 -5.53 2.11
CA VAL A 85 5.21 -6.67 2.03
C VAL A 85 5.67 -7.79 2.96
N LYS A 86 4.71 -8.40 3.66
CA LYS A 86 4.83 -9.70 4.33
C LYS A 86 3.66 -10.59 3.88
N ASP A 87 3.87 -11.89 3.89
CA ASP A 87 2.79 -12.82 3.56
C ASP A 87 1.57 -12.64 4.48
N GLY A 88 0.38 -12.78 3.91
CA GLY A 88 -0.89 -12.70 4.64
C GLY A 88 -1.38 -11.29 4.99
N MET A 89 -0.65 -10.22 4.65
CA MET A 89 -1.08 -8.84 4.96
C MET A 89 -2.47 -8.52 4.42
N SER A 90 -3.25 -7.79 5.21
CA SER A 90 -4.57 -7.26 4.84
C SER A 90 -4.46 -5.76 4.58
N VAL A 91 -4.90 -5.32 3.40
CA VAL A 91 -4.78 -3.93 2.95
C VAL A 91 -6.14 -3.43 2.47
N GLN A 92 -6.56 -2.28 2.98
CA GLN A 92 -7.86 -1.67 2.67
C GLN A 92 -7.71 -0.18 2.42
N VAL A 93 -8.54 0.37 1.54
CA VAL A 93 -8.64 1.81 1.32
C VAL A 93 -9.15 2.44 2.60
N GLN A 94 -8.38 3.40 3.13
CA GLN A 94 -8.83 4.14 4.30
C GLN A 94 -10.00 5.06 3.94
N ARG A 95 -11.05 5.00 4.74
CA ARG A 95 -12.16 5.96 4.70
C ARG A 95 -12.01 6.97 5.83
N GLY A 96 -12.01 8.26 5.49
CA GLY A 96 -11.84 9.36 6.45
C GLY A 96 -10.42 9.49 7.00
N LYS A 97 -10.32 10.01 8.23
CA LYS A 97 -9.04 10.36 8.89
C LYS A 97 -8.31 9.16 9.51
N GLY A 98 -8.94 7.98 9.52
CA GLY A 98 -8.46 6.82 10.27
C GLY A 98 -8.74 6.98 11.76
N ASP A 99 -9.22 5.92 12.40
CA ASP A 99 -9.48 5.89 13.83
C ASP A 99 -8.32 5.21 14.55
N LEU A 100 -7.63 5.96 15.41
CA LEU A 100 -6.49 5.46 16.19
C LEU A 100 -6.93 4.70 17.45
N GLY A 101 -8.24 4.60 17.72
CA GLY A 101 -8.77 3.94 18.92
C GLY A 101 -8.43 4.68 20.21
N TRP A 102 -8.08 5.97 20.12
CA TRP A 102 -7.83 6.79 21.30
C TRP A 102 -9.17 7.11 21.96
N SER A 103 -9.53 6.36 22.99
CA SER A 103 -10.50 6.80 23.98
C SER A 103 -9.93 8.05 24.65
N ILE A 104 -10.27 9.23 24.12
CA ILE A 104 -10.13 10.45 24.91
C ILE A 104 -11.25 10.38 25.93
N GLU A 105 -10.96 9.78 27.09
CA GLU A 105 -11.73 10.05 28.29
C GLU A 105 -11.65 11.57 28.50
N LYS A 106 -12.78 12.23 28.24
CA LYS A 106 -12.99 13.63 28.58
C LYS A 106 -13.40 13.74 30.04
#